data_AF-A0A453FT17-F1
#
_entry.id   AF-A0A453FT17-F1
#
_cell.length_a   1.000
_cell.length_b   1.000
_cell.length_c   1.000
_cell.angle_alpha   90.00
_cell.angle_beta   90.00
_cell.angle_gamma   90.00
#
_symmetry.space_group_name_H-M   'P 1'
#
loop_
_entity.id
_entity.type
_entity.pdbx_description
1 polymer ?
#
loop_
_entity_poly.entity_id
_entity_poly.type
_entity_poly.pdbx_seq_one_letter_code
_entity_poly.pdbx_strand_id
1 'polypeptide(L)'
;GISERVADIKTRAPAMKCLTAFCEAVGPGFVFERLYKIMKEHKNPKVLSEGILWMVSAVEDFGTSNLKLKDIIDFCKDTGLQSSAAATRNSTIKLIGMLHKFVGPDIKGFLSDVKPALLSALDAEYEKNPFEGAAAPPKRTVRALDTASSTSAASSDGLPREDISSKITPALLKNLGSPDWKLRLESIEAVNKIVEEAHKRIQPTGTVDLFTALRGRLNDSNKNLVMATLSSIGVLASAMGPSVEKSSKGILADVLKCIGDNKKHMRECTLTALDSWVAATQLDKMVPYIAVALGDQKSGSEGRKDLFDWLSKHVSKMSDPAEALPLLKPSASSLMV
;
A
#
# COMPACT_ATOMS: atom_id res chain seq x y z
N GLY A 1 33.55 -13.99 -6.92
CA GLY A 1 34.54 -12.98 -6.51
C GLY A 1 34.26 -12.41 -5.13
N ILE A 2 33.84 -11.15 -5.02
CA ILE A 2 33.67 -10.46 -3.72
C ILE A 2 32.57 -11.09 -2.86
N SER A 3 31.44 -11.49 -3.47
CA SER A 3 30.33 -12.17 -2.79
C SER A 3 30.77 -13.42 -2.03
N GLU A 4 31.74 -14.18 -2.52
CA GLU A 4 32.18 -15.42 -1.86
C GLU A 4 33.08 -15.10 -0.66
N ARG A 5 33.80 -13.97 -0.72
CA ARG A 5 34.71 -13.50 0.34
C ARG A 5 33.98 -13.03 1.60
N VAL A 6 32.67 -12.83 1.55
CA VAL A 6 31.86 -12.52 2.75
C VAL A 6 31.70 -13.72 3.69
N ALA A 7 31.91 -14.95 3.21
CA ALA A 7 31.82 -16.16 4.02
C ALA A 7 33.07 -16.41 4.89
N ASP A 8 34.22 -15.85 4.52
CA ASP A 8 35.47 -15.97 5.27
C ASP A 8 35.60 -14.80 6.27
N ILE A 9 35.79 -15.13 7.55
CA ILE A 9 35.86 -14.16 8.64
C ILE A 9 36.95 -13.11 8.46
N LYS A 10 38.09 -13.46 7.84
CA LYS A 10 39.23 -12.56 7.64
C LYS A 10 38.96 -11.55 6.55
N THR A 11 38.21 -11.96 5.52
CA THR A 11 37.91 -11.11 4.36
C THR A 11 36.51 -10.50 4.39
N ARG A 12 35.66 -10.88 5.35
CA ARG A 12 34.26 -10.44 5.42
C ARG A 12 34.13 -8.93 5.47
N ALA A 13 34.77 -8.28 6.44
CA ALA A 13 34.68 -6.84 6.63
C ALA A 13 35.13 -6.04 5.39
N PRO A 14 36.32 -6.28 4.79
CA PRO A 14 36.71 -5.58 3.57
C PRO A 14 35.83 -5.94 2.36
N ALA A 15 35.33 -7.17 2.25
CA ALA A 15 34.42 -7.56 1.18
C ALA A 15 33.07 -6.82 1.27
N MET A 16 32.47 -6.75 2.47
CA MET A 16 31.23 -5.99 2.71
C MET A 16 31.43 -4.50 2.42
N LYS A 17 32.54 -3.90 2.89
CA LYS A 17 32.87 -2.50 2.59
C LYS A 17 32.99 -2.25 1.08
N CYS A 18 33.60 -3.19 0.35
CA CYS A 18 33.72 -3.11 -1.10
C CYS A 18 32.35 -3.17 -1.79
N LEU A 19 31.47 -4.09 -1.39
CA LEU A 19 30.10 -4.17 -1.92
C LEU A 19 29.30 -2.88 -1.64
N THR A 20 29.41 -2.32 -0.43
CA THR A 20 28.78 -1.03 -0.09
C THR A 20 29.31 0.11 -0.97
N ALA A 21 30.62 0.17 -1.21
CA ALA A 21 31.20 1.17 -2.12
C ALA A 21 30.70 1.02 -3.57
N PHE A 22 30.47 -0.22 -4.04
CA PHE A 22 29.79 -0.44 -5.32
C PHE A 22 28.35 0.06 -5.30
N CYS A 23 27.59 -0.17 -4.22
CA CYS A 23 26.24 0.40 -4.10
C CYS A 23 26.24 1.93 -4.18
N GLU A 24 27.22 2.61 -3.56
CA GLU A 24 27.37 4.08 -3.69
C GLU A 24 27.62 4.51 -5.14
N ALA A 25 28.34 3.70 -5.92
CA ALA A 25 28.70 4.04 -7.30
C ALA A 25 27.60 3.74 -8.32
N VAL A 26 26.98 2.56 -8.24
CA VAL A 26 26.06 2.04 -9.29
C VAL A 26 24.65 1.71 -8.77
N GLY A 27 24.40 1.92 -7.48
CA GLY A 27 23.12 1.64 -6.83
C GLY A 27 22.98 0.19 -6.33
N PRO A 28 22.23 -0.03 -5.23
CA PRO A 28 22.09 -1.35 -4.63
C PRO A 28 21.30 -2.33 -5.51
N GLY A 29 20.36 -1.86 -6.35
CA GLY A 29 19.59 -2.72 -7.24
C GLY A 29 20.46 -3.49 -8.24
N PHE A 30 21.44 -2.83 -8.84
CA PHE A 30 22.39 -3.49 -9.76
C PHE A 30 23.24 -4.54 -9.05
N VAL A 31 23.75 -4.21 -7.87
CA VAL A 31 24.58 -5.13 -7.06
C VAL A 31 23.76 -6.35 -6.63
N PHE A 32 22.52 -6.14 -6.19
CA PHE A 32 21.62 -7.20 -5.76
C PHE A 32 21.30 -8.18 -6.90
N GLU A 33 20.98 -7.67 -8.10
CA GLU A 33 20.69 -8.51 -9.27
C GLU A 33 21.85 -9.47 -9.60
N ARG A 34 23.08 -9.02 -9.41
CA ARG A 34 24.27 -9.85 -9.60
C ARG A 34 24.48 -10.84 -8.46
N LEU A 35 24.23 -10.42 -7.22
CA LEU A 35 24.36 -11.27 -6.04
C LEU A 35 23.36 -12.41 -6.04
N TYR A 36 22.11 -12.21 -6.48
CA TYR A 36 21.12 -13.30 -6.57
C TYR A 36 21.61 -14.47 -7.38
N LYS A 37 22.20 -14.19 -8.55
CA LYS A 37 22.73 -15.23 -9.45
C LYS A 37 23.84 -16.03 -8.78
N ILE A 38 24.79 -15.33 -8.15
CA ILE A 38 25.94 -15.97 -7.48
C ILE A 38 25.49 -16.79 -6.28
N MET A 39 24.65 -16.22 -5.41
CA MET A 39 24.30 -16.85 -4.14
C MET A 39 23.36 -18.05 -4.31
N LYS A 40 22.47 -18.05 -5.33
CA LYS A 40 21.57 -19.18 -5.62
C LYS A 40 22.33 -20.45 -6.01
N GLU A 41 23.44 -20.31 -6.72
CA GLU A 41 24.20 -21.44 -7.29
C GLU A 41 25.37 -21.88 -6.40
N HIS A 42 25.67 -21.13 -5.33
CA HIS A 42 26.88 -21.35 -4.55
C HIS A 42 26.73 -22.52 -3.56
N LYS A 43 27.68 -23.48 -3.60
CA LYS A 43 27.66 -24.69 -2.76
C LYS A 43 27.85 -24.44 -1.26
N ASN A 44 28.57 -23.37 -0.90
CA ASN A 44 28.77 -22.99 0.51
C ASN A 44 27.57 -22.18 1.03
N PRO A 45 26.74 -22.71 1.96
CA PRO A 45 25.56 -22.01 2.48
C PRO A 45 25.91 -20.74 3.26
N LYS A 46 27.16 -20.61 3.73
CA LYS A 46 27.61 -19.41 4.44
C LYS A 46 27.73 -18.19 3.54
N VAL A 47 28.01 -18.39 2.24
CA VAL A 47 28.00 -17.30 1.25
C VAL A 47 26.60 -16.70 1.15
N LEU A 48 25.58 -17.54 1.14
CA LEU A 48 24.18 -17.12 1.11
C LEU A 48 23.78 -16.42 2.41
N SER A 49 24.05 -17.00 3.58
CA SER A 49 23.67 -16.38 4.86
C SER A 49 24.35 -15.04 5.15
N GLU A 50 25.64 -14.91 4.84
CA GLU A 50 26.43 -13.69 5.07
C GLU A 50 26.17 -12.64 3.98
N GLY A 51 25.94 -13.07 2.74
CA GLY A 51 25.53 -12.18 1.65
C GLY A 51 24.17 -11.54 1.92
N ILE A 52 23.19 -12.32 2.37
CA ILE A 52 21.88 -11.81 2.80
C ILE A 52 22.02 -10.88 4.00
N LEU A 53 22.87 -11.21 4.97
CA LEU A 53 23.10 -10.32 6.11
C LEU A 53 23.71 -8.98 5.69
N TRP A 54 24.61 -8.97 4.71
CA TRP A 54 25.09 -7.72 4.12
C TRP A 54 23.97 -6.96 3.40
N MET A 55 23.06 -7.66 2.71
CA MET A 55 21.90 -7.01 2.09
C MET A 55 21.01 -6.31 3.13
N VAL A 56 20.88 -6.84 4.36
CA VAL A 56 20.18 -6.15 5.47
C VAL A 56 20.80 -4.78 5.70
N SER A 57 22.13 -4.72 5.85
CA SER A 57 22.85 -3.46 6.03
C SER A 57 22.73 -2.53 4.82
N ALA A 58 22.72 -3.08 3.60
CA ALA A 58 22.54 -2.26 2.40
C ALA A 58 21.12 -1.66 2.30
N VAL A 59 20.07 -2.40 2.67
CA VAL A 59 18.70 -1.85 2.73
C VAL A 59 18.61 -0.78 3.82
N GLU A 60 19.23 -1.01 4.97
CA GLU A 60 19.28 -0.02 6.06
C GLU A 60 19.99 1.28 5.63
N ASP A 61 21.09 1.15 4.89
CA ASP A 61 21.91 2.29 4.47
C ASP A 61 21.30 3.06 3.28
N PHE A 62 20.74 2.37 2.29
CA PHE A 62 20.29 2.98 1.03
C PHE A 62 18.76 3.05 0.85
N GLY A 63 17.99 2.43 1.75
CA GLY A 63 16.54 2.31 1.62
C GLY A 63 16.13 1.41 0.44
N THR A 64 14.87 1.55 0.01
CA THR A 64 14.26 0.68 -1.02
C THR A 64 14.04 1.35 -2.38
N SER A 65 14.24 2.67 -2.49
CA SER A 65 13.92 3.43 -3.71
C SER A 65 14.69 2.98 -4.95
N ASN A 66 15.90 2.44 -4.77
CA ASN A 66 16.76 1.94 -5.86
C ASN A 66 16.76 0.41 -5.97
N LEU A 67 15.76 -0.26 -5.40
CA LEU A 67 15.63 -1.70 -5.36
C LEU A 67 14.42 -2.17 -6.16
N LYS A 68 14.58 -3.28 -6.89
CA LYS A 68 13.45 -4.00 -7.50
C LYS A 68 12.82 -4.89 -6.44
N LEU A 69 11.89 -4.37 -5.65
CA LEU A 69 11.31 -5.07 -4.49
C LEU A 69 10.77 -6.46 -4.82
N LYS A 70 10.13 -6.62 -5.98
CA LYS A 70 9.64 -7.92 -6.45
C LYS A 70 10.75 -8.98 -6.50
N ASP A 71 11.89 -8.65 -7.11
CA ASP A 71 13.01 -9.59 -7.26
C ASP A 71 13.60 -9.98 -5.90
N ILE A 72 13.62 -9.05 -4.94
CA ILE A 72 14.10 -9.31 -3.57
C ILE A 72 13.13 -10.24 -2.85
N ILE A 73 11.82 -9.96 -2.94
CA ILE A 73 10.77 -10.74 -2.30
C ILE A 73 10.77 -12.17 -2.87
N ASP A 74 10.82 -12.32 -4.20
CA ASP A 74 10.90 -13.62 -4.86
C ASP A 74 12.17 -14.38 -4.42
N PHE A 75 13.33 -13.70 -4.37
CA PHE A 75 14.57 -14.30 -3.86
C PHE A 75 14.44 -14.77 -2.40
N CYS A 76 13.85 -13.94 -1.53
CA CYS A 76 13.61 -14.29 -0.13
C CYS A 76 12.68 -15.50 0.00
N LYS A 77 11.59 -15.56 -0.77
CA LYS A 77 10.62 -16.66 -0.75
C LYS A 77 11.20 -17.96 -1.29
N ASP A 78 11.78 -17.92 -2.48
CA ASP A 78 12.13 -19.11 -3.24
C ASP A 78 13.48 -19.69 -2.84
N THR A 79 14.39 -18.83 -2.36
CA THR A 79 15.78 -19.23 -2.03
C THR A 79 16.06 -19.12 -0.54
N GLY A 80 15.84 -17.94 0.06
CA GLY A 80 16.25 -17.66 1.43
C GLY A 80 15.47 -18.48 2.47
N LEU A 81 14.14 -18.37 2.45
CA LEU A 81 13.24 -19.04 3.40
C LEU A 81 13.14 -20.55 3.19
N GLN A 82 13.35 -21.05 1.97
CA GLN A 82 13.40 -22.50 1.67
C GLN A 82 14.78 -23.13 1.95
N SER A 83 15.79 -22.35 2.34
CA SER A 83 17.13 -22.89 2.59
C SER A 83 17.13 -23.93 3.72
N SER A 84 17.84 -25.04 3.50
CA SER A 84 18.08 -26.05 4.53
C SER A 84 18.95 -25.53 5.68
N ALA A 85 19.75 -24.48 5.44
CA ALA A 85 20.62 -23.88 6.44
C ALA A 85 19.84 -22.87 7.31
N ALA A 86 19.75 -23.14 8.61
CA ALA A 86 19.05 -22.27 9.57
C ALA A 86 19.59 -20.83 9.58
N ALA A 87 20.92 -20.65 9.46
CA ALA A 87 21.54 -19.34 9.39
C ALA A 87 21.05 -18.52 8.18
N THR A 88 20.82 -19.17 7.03
CA THR A 88 20.29 -18.50 5.83
C THR A 88 18.84 -18.06 6.05
N ARG A 89 18.00 -18.96 6.59
CA ARG A 89 16.60 -18.63 6.91
C ARG A 89 16.53 -17.45 7.88
N ASN A 90 17.36 -17.45 8.92
CA ASN A 90 17.40 -16.37 9.91
C ASN A 90 17.87 -15.03 9.31
N SER A 91 18.90 -15.02 8.46
CA SER A 91 19.32 -13.79 7.75
C SER A 91 18.22 -13.30 6.80
N THR A 92 17.48 -14.20 6.16
CA THR A 92 16.37 -13.85 5.26
C THR A 92 15.21 -13.22 6.02
N ILE A 93 14.85 -13.76 7.18
CA ILE A 93 13.84 -13.18 8.08
C ILE A 93 14.24 -11.74 8.46
N LYS A 94 15.51 -11.51 8.83
CA LYS A 94 16.03 -10.16 9.10
C LYS A 94 15.95 -9.23 7.90
N LEU A 95 16.25 -9.72 6.69
CA LEU A 95 16.13 -8.92 5.47
C LEU A 95 14.67 -8.53 5.20
N ILE A 96 13.72 -9.45 5.37
CA ILE A 96 12.30 -9.15 5.22
C ILE A 96 11.84 -8.14 6.29
N GLY A 97 12.29 -8.28 7.54
CA GLY A 97 12.03 -7.29 8.59
C GLY A 97 12.58 -5.91 8.25
N MET A 98 13.82 -5.83 7.73
CA MET A 98 14.40 -4.57 7.26
C MET A 98 13.63 -3.98 6.06
N LEU A 99 13.10 -4.81 5.16
CA LEU A 99 12.22 -4.32 4.09
C LEU A 99 10.91 -3.77 4.67
N HIS A 100 10.30 -4.41 5.67
CA HIS A 100 9.08 -3.94 6.33
C HIS A 100 9.26 -2.54 6.95
N LYS A 101 10.45 -2.23 7.48
CA LYS A 101 10.79 -0.89 7.98
C LYS A 101 10.50 0.22 6.96
N PHE A 102 10.80 -0.01 5.68
CA PHE A 102 10.70 0.97 4.60
C PHE A 102 9.45 0.80 3.72
N VAL A 103 8.96 -0.42 3.56
CA VAL A 103 7.82 -0.76 2.69
C VAL A 103 6.50 -0.76 3.48
N GLY A 104 6.55 -1.12 4.75
CA GLY A 104 5.40 -1.18 5.63
C GLY A 104 4.60 -2.48 5.53
N PRO A 105 3.36 -2.50 6.08
CA PRO A 105 2.58 -3.71 6.25
C PRO A 105 2.19 -4.41 4.94
N ASP A 106 2.20 -3.68 3.82
CA ASP A 106 1.85 -4.20 2.50
C ASP A 106 2.75 -5.36 2.04
N ILE A 107 3.98 -5.45 2.55
CA ILE A 107 4.89 -6.57 2.26
C ILE A 107 4.33 -7.92 2.74
N LYS A 108 3.48 -7.91 3.78
CA LYS A 108 2.91 -9.14 4.36
C LYS A 108 2.03 -9.87 3.35
N GLY A 109 1.35 -9.15 2.47
CA GLY A 109 0.49 -9.73 1.42
C GLY A 109 1.28 -10.65 0.49
N PHE A 110 2.52 -10.29 0.15
CA PHE A 110 3.37 -11.08 -0.74
C PHE A 110 3.95 -12.35 -0.11
N LEU A 111 3.80 -12.51 1.21
CA LEU A 111 4.38 -13.59 2.00
C LEU A 111 3.31 -14.53 2.58
N SER A 112 2.05 -14.38 2.21
CA SER A 112 0.92 -15.13 2.79
C SER A 112 0.98 -16.65 2.53
N ASP A 113 1.72 -17.08 1.52
CA ASP A 113 1.95 -18.48 1.12
C ASP A 113 3.17 -19.13 1.81
N VAL A 114 3.86 -18.39 2.68
CA VAL A 114 4.98 -18.91 3.47
C VAL A 114 4.47 -19.82 4.59
N LYS A 115 5.24 -20.87 4.93
CA LYS A 115 4.89 -21.85 5.98
C LYS A 115 4.57 -21.15 7.33
N PRO A 116 3.51 -21.58 8.06
CA PRO A 116 3.05 -20.89 9.28
C PRO A 116 4.13 -20.65 10.35
N ALA A 117 5.05 -21.60 10.55
CA ALA A 117 6.15 -21.44 11.51
C ALA A 117 7.11 -20.29 11.16
N LEU A 118 7.27 -19.98 9.87
CA LEU A 118 8.10 -18.86 9.41
C LEU A 118 7.35 -17.54 9.49
N LEU A 119 6.03 -17.53 9.28
CA LEU A 119 5.19 -16.34 9.45
C LEU A 119 5.30 -15.78 10.87
N SER A 120 5.22 -16.64 11.90
CA SER A 120 5.39 -16.19 13.30
C SER A 120 6.77 -15.57 13.56
N ALA A 121 7.83 -16.10 12.96
CA ALA A 121 9.17 -15.53 13.08
C ALA A 121 9.31 -14.19 12.33
N LEU A 122 8.61 -14.04 11.20
CA LEU A 122 8.53 -12.78 10.46
C LEU A 122 7.76 -11.72 11.25
N ASP A 123 6.63 -12.07 11.87
CA ASP A 123 5.88 -11.15 12.72
C ASP A 123 6.74 -10.62 13.87
N ALA A 124 7.49 -11.49 14.55
CA ALA A 124 8.43 -11.07 15.58
C ALA A 124 9.55 -10.14 15.05
N GLU A 125 9.91 -10.24 13.78
CA GLU A 125 10.92 -9.38 13.16
C GLU A 125 10.32 -8.06 12.65
N TYR A 126 9.05 -8.04 12.24
CA TYR A 126 8.30 -6.82 11.91
C TYR A 126 8.16 -5.90 13.12
N GLU A 127 7.90 -6.46 14.30
CA GLU A 127 7.82 -5.68 15.55
C GLU A 127 9.16 -5.02 15.92
N LYS A 128 10.30 -5.63 15.56
CA LYS A 128 11.63 -5.03 15.76
C LYS A 128 11.96 -3.96 14.72
N ASN A 129 11.29 -3.99 13.58
CA ASN A 129 11.51 -3.09 12.44
C ASN A 129 10.17 -2.44 12.06
N PRO A 130 9.58 -1.63 12.96
CA PRO A 130 8.30 -0.98 12.69
C PRO A 130 8.42 -0.08 11.46
N PHE A 131 7.32 0.09 10.75
CA PHE A 131 7.28 0.94 9.57
C PHE A 131 7.56 2.41 9.96
N GLU A 132 8.60 3.01 9.39
CA GLU A 132 9.01 4.39 9.68
C GLU A 132 8.43 5.42 8.69
N GLY A 133 7.55 4.98 7.77
CA GLY A 133 6.96 5.86 6.75
C GLY A 133 7.89 6.10 5.55
N ALA A 134 7.36 6.74 4.49
CA ALA A 134 8.10 7.07 3.26
C ALA A 134 9.21 8.14 3.45
N ALA A 135 9.49 8.53 4.69
CA ALA A 135 10.31 9.68 5.05
C ALA A 135 11.58 9.34 5.84
N ALA A 136 11.90 8.08 6.11
CA ALA A 136 13.21 7.73 6.69
C ALA A 136 14.30 7.97 5.60
N PRO A 137 15.10 9.04 5.70
CA PRO A 137 16.09 9.32 4.66
C PRO A 137 17.15 8.22 4.71
N PRO A 138 17.56 7.68 3.54
CA PRO A 138 18.63 6.69 3.51
C PRO A 138 19.91 7.29 4.10
N LYS A 139 20.63 6.50 4.91
CA LYS A 139 21.89 6.93 5.54
C LYS A 139 23.00 7.21 4.51
N ARG A 140 22.86 6.68 3.29
CA ARG A 140 23.80 6.83 2.16
C ARG A 140 23.04 7.08 0.86
N THR A 141 23.61 7.90 -0.01
CA THR A 141 23.09 8.20 -1.35
C THR A 141 23.95 7.55 -2.44
N VAL A 142 23.39 7.43 -3.65
CA VAL A 142 24.06 6.86 -4.82
C VAL A 142 24.62 7.99 -5.68
N ARG A 143 25.94 8.04 -5.88
CA ARG A 143 26.66 9.13 -6.55
C ARG A 143 26.29 9.31 -8.02
N ALA A 144 25.87 8.25 -8.70
CA ALA A 144 25.43 8.33 -10.10
C ALA A 144 24.08 9.06 -10.28
N LEU A 145 23.31 9.26 -9.21
CA LEU A 145 21.98 9.91 -9.25
C LEU A 145 22.02 11.38 -8.82
N ASP A 146 23.15 11.90 -8.31
CA ASP A 146 23.28 13.31 -7.88
C ASP A 146 23.18 14.32 -9.05
N THR A 147 23.15 13.87 -10.31
CA THR A 147 23.02 14.75 -11.49
C THR A 147 21.62 14.77 -12.11
N ALA A 148 20.66 14.00 -11.60
CA ALA A 148 19.30 13.99 -12.16
C ALA A 148 18.23 13.83 -11.09
N SER A 149 17.59 14.96 -10.76
CA SER A 149 16.20 15.03 -10.34
C SER A 149 15.89 14.75 -8.87
N SER A 150 15.86 15.85 -8.12
CA SER A 150 14.74 16.20 -7.25
C SER A 150 13.40 16.06 -8.00
N THR A 151 12.78 14.89 -7.94
CA THR A 151 11.37 14.71 -8.29
C THR A 151 10.65 14.04 -7.13
N SER A 152 9.86 14.86 -6.43
CA SER A 152 8.68 14.51 -5.65
C SER A 152 8.44 13.01 -5.46
N ALA A 153 8.77 12.50 -4.28
CA ALA A 153 8.33 11.21 -3.78
C ALA A 153 6.80 11.22 -3.60
N ALA A 154 6.06 11.14 -4.71
CA ALA A 154 4.73 10.56 -4.67
C ALA A 154 4.93 9.09 -4.33
N SER A 155 4.36 8.70 -3.20
CA SER A 155 4.47 7.41 -2.50
C SER A 155 4.11 6.21 -3.40
N SER A 156 5.06 5.80 -4.24
CA SER A 156 5.13 4.46 -4.78
C SER A 156 6.03 3.66 -3.83
N ASP A 157 5.43 2.85 -2.98
CA ASP A 157 6.10 1.86 -2.12
C ASP A 157 6.99 0.83 -2.87
N GLY A 158 7.11 0.94 -4.20
CA GLY A 158 7.97 0.12 -5.05
C GLY A 158 7.46 -1.31 -5.29
N LEU A 159 6.34 -1.70 -4.67
CA LEU A 159 5.76 -3.02 -4.82
C LEU A 159 4.94 -3.13 -6.11
N PRO A 160 5.00 -4.27 -6.82
CA PRO A 160 4.22 -4.46 -8.03
C PRO A 160 2.72 -4.42 -7.74
N ARG A 161 1.95 -3.98 -8.73
CA ARG A 161 0.48 -3.99 -8.73
C ARG A 161 -0.01 -4.94 -9.81
N GLU A 162 -0.97 -5.79 -9.48
CA GLU A 162 -1.54 -6.80 -10.38
C GLU A 162 -2.62 -6.21 -11.29
N ASP A 163 -2.64 -6.63 -12.56
CA ASP A 163 -3.73 -6.32 -13.47
C ASP A 163 -4.89 -7.29 -13.25
N ILE A 164 -6.02 -6.77 -12.77
CA ILE A 164 -7.23 -7.54 -12.51
C ILE A 164 -8.29 -7.40 -13.61
N SER A 165 -8.00 -6.70 -14.72
CA SER A 165 -8.98 -6.39 -15.77
C SER A 165 -9.66 -7.62 -16.36
N SER A 166 -8.94 -8.73 -16.49
CA SER A 166 -9.47 -10.01 -16.96
C SER A 166 -10.47 -10.65 -15.98
N LYS A 167 -10.40 -10.34 -14.68
CA LYS A 167 -11.32 -10.81 -13.65
C LYS A 167 -12.59 -9.94 -13.55
N ILE A 168 -12.55 -8.70 -14.06
CA ILE A 168 -13.70 -7.78 -14.13
C ILE A 168 -14.55 -8.12 -15.35
N THR A 169 -15.35 -9.19 -15.24
CA THR A 169 -16.14 -9.69 -16.37
C THR A 169 -17.42 -8.87 -16.62
N PRO A 170 -17.94 -8.83 -17.86
CA PRO A 170 -19.24 -8.22 -18.13
C PRO A 170 -20.39 -8.82 -17.30
N ALA A 171 -20.31 -10.11 -16.98
CA ALA A 171 -21.26 -10.79 -16.11
C ALA A 171 -21.24 -10.24 -14.68
N LEU A 172 -20.04 -10.04 -14.11
CA LEU A 172 -19.87 -9.41 -12.79
C LEU A 172 -20.50 -8.01 -12.75
N LEU A 173 -20.22 -7.17 -13.76
CA LEU A 173 -20.76 -5.82 -13.85
C LEU A 173 -22.29 -5.82 -13.99
N LYS A 174 -22.84 -6.74 -14.78
CA LYS A 174 -24.30 -6.90 -14.92
C LYS A 174 -24.95 -7.36 -13.63
N ASN A 175 -24.31 -8.29 -12.91
CA ASN A 175 -24.83 -8.86 -11.66
C ASN A 175 -24.85 -7.84 -10.52
N LEU A 176 -23.89 -6.91 -10.49
CA LEU A 176 -23.96 -5.74 -9.61
C LEU A 176 -25.25 -4.96 -9.83
N GLY A 177 -25.77 -4.89 -11.06
CA GLY A 177 -27.03 -4.25 -11.46
C GLY A 177 -28.31 -5.08 -11.23
N SER A 178 -28.21 -6.33 -10.75
CA SER A 178 -29.31 -7.30 -10.76
C SER A 178 -30.53 -6.87 -9.93
N PRO A 179 -31.77 -7.23 -10.35
CA PRO A 179 -32.95 -7.11 -9.48
C PRO A 179 -32.84 -7.99 -8.21
N ASP A 180 -32.11 -9.11 -8.28
CA ASP A 180 -31.86 -9.97 -7.12
C ASP A 180 -30.77 -9.38 -6.22
N TRP A 181 -31.15 -8.96 -5.02
CA TRP A 181 -30.25 -8.35 -4.05
C TRP A 181 -29.15 -9.31 -3.57
N LYS A 182 -29.40 -10.63 -3.57
CA LYS A 182 -28.38 -11.63 -3.20
C LYS A 182 -27.28 -11.67 -4.25
N LEU A 183 -27.66 -11.66 -5.52
CA LEU A 183 -26.70 -11.63 -6.62
C LEU A 183 -25.87 -10.33 -6.62
N ARG A 184 -26.46 -9.20 -6.19
CA ARG A 184 -25.72 -7.96 -5.98
C ARG A 184 -24.68 -8.10 -4.86
N LEU A 185 -25.06 -8.71 -3.73
CA LEU A 185 -24.18 -8.90 -2.58
C LEU A 185 -23.01 -9.84 -2.96
N GLU A 186 -23.31 -10.99 -3.56
CA GLU A 186 -22.31 -11.94 -4.05
C GLU A 186 -21.33 -11.28 -5.02
N SER A 187 -21.81 -10.38 -5.87
CA SER A 187 -20.95 -9.63 -6.80
C SER A 187 -20.04 -8.63 -6.10
N ILE A 188 -20.54 -7.96 -5.05
CA ILE A 188 -19.71 -7.06 -4.22
C ILE A 188 -18.64 -7.86 -3.48
N GLU A 189 -18.99 -9.03 -2.93
CA GLU A 189 -18.06 -9.93 -2.27
C GLU A 189 -17.02 -10.50 -3.24
N ALA A 190 -17.42 -10.84 -4.46
CA ALA A 190 -16.51 -11.28 -5.52
C ALA A 190 -15.48 -10.20 -5.88
N VAL A 191 -15.87 -8.93 -5.91
CA VAL A 191 -14.93 -7.81 -6.11
C VAL A 191 -13.88 -7.77 -4.98
N ASN A 192 -14.30 -7.87 -3.72
CA ASN A 192 -13.36 -7.89 -2.60
C ASN A 192 -12.42 -9.09 -2.67
N LYS A 193 -12.93 -10.26 -3.07
CA LYS A 193 -12.11 -11.46 -3.27
C LYS A 193 -11.08 -11.28 -4.38
N ILE A 194 -11.45 -10.68 -5.51
CA ILE A 194 -10.51 -10.36 -6.61
C ILE A 194 -9.37 -9.47 -6.10
N VAL A 195 -9.68 -8.45 -5.29
CA VAL A 195 -8.68 -7.54 -4.71
C VAL A 195 -7.80 -8.25 -3.68
N GLU A 196 -8.36 -9.12 -2.85
CA GLU A 196 -7.60 -9.92 -1.87
C GLU A 196 -6.62 -10.89 -2.57
N GLU A 197 -7.08 -11.58 -3.61
CA GLU A 197 -6.22 -12.46 -4.43
C GLU A 197 -5.08 -11.69 -5.10
N ALA A 198 -5.31 -10.41 -5.42
CA ALA A 198 -4.31 -9.50 -5.95
C ALA A 198 -3.47 -8.81 -4.85
N HIS A 199 -3.45 -9.37 -3.64
CA HIS A 199 -2.71 -8.89 -2.48
C HIS A 199 -3.01 -7.43 -2.11
N LYS A 200 -4.24 -6.96 -2.41
CA LYS A 200 -4.67 -5.56 -2.23
C LYS A 200 -3.78 -4.56 -2.96
N ARG A 201 -3.21 -4.95 -4.11
CA ARG A 201 -2.36 -4.08 -4.93
C ARG A 201 -2.71 -4.24 -6.39
N ILE A 202 -3.60 -3.39 -6.89
CA ILE A 202 -4.16 -3.51 -8.24
C ILE A 202 -3.80 -2.32 -9.14
N GLN A 203 -3.75 -2.58 -10.44
CA GLN A 203 -3.63 -1.58 -11.48
C GLN A 203 -5.00 -0.89 -11.75
N PRO A 204 -5.01 0.34 -12.29
CA PRO A 204 -6.25 1.04 -12.64
C PRO A 204 -6.96 0.49 -13.88
N THR A 205 -6.32 -0.40 -14.65
CA THR A 205 -6.87 -0.97 -15.88
C THR A 205 -8.18 -1.69 -15.61
N GLY A 206 -9.25 -1.32 -16.33
CA GLY A 206 -10.58 -1.91 -16.20
C GLY A 206 -11.40 -1.48 -14.97
N THR A 207 -10.84 -0.68 -14.05
CA THR A 207 -11.56 -0.33 -12.80
C THR A 207 -12.61 0.78 -12.97
N VAL A 208 -12.58 1.53 -14.07
CA VAL A 208 -13.55 2.60 -14.34
C VAL A 208 -14.98 2.06 -14.45
N ASP A 209 -15.18 0.97 -15.19
CA ASP A 209 -16.49 0.34 -15.35
C ASP A 209 -16.96 -0.30 -14.04
N LEU A 210 -16.02 -0.87 -13.28
CA LEU A 210 -16.29 -1.42 -11.96
C LEU A 210 -16.77 -0.35 -10.97
N PHE A 211 -16.07 0.79 -10.89
CA PHE A 211 -16.50 1.91 -10.07
C PHE A 211 -17.86 2.45 -10.51
N THR A 212 -18.11 2.52 -11.81
CA THR A 212 -19.41 2.94 -12.35
C THR A 212 -20.54 2.00 -11.92
N ALA A 213 -20.32 0.68 -11.97
CA ALA A 213 -21.31 -0.30 -11.51
C ALA A 213 -21.55 -0.23 -9.99
N LEU A 214 -20.48 -0.13 -9.19
CA LEU A 214 -20.55 0.00 -7.73
C LEU A 214 -21.21 1.30 -7.28
N ARG A 215 -20.97 2.41 -7.99
CA ARG A 215 -21.60 3.71 -7.72
C ARG A 215 -23.13 3.60 -7.67
N GLY A 216 -23.72 2.78 -8.54
CA GLY A 216 -25.16 2.51 -8.55
C GLY A 216 -25.68 1.77 -7.31
N ARG A 217 -24.82 1.24 -6.43
CA ARG A 217 -25.15 0.56 -5.18
C ARG A 217 -25.04 1.43 -3.94
N LEU A 218 -24.48 2.65 -4.05
CA LEU A 218 -24.46 3.64 -2.96
C LEU A 218 -25.87 4.17 -2.60
N ASN A 219 -26.84 3.97 -3.47
CA ASN A 219 -28.25 4.30 -3.23
C ASN A 219 -29.16 3.06 -3.35
N ASP A 220 -28.64 1.88 -2.97
CA ASP A 220 -29.42 0.64 -2.97
C ASP A 220 -30.58 0.71 -1.96
N SER A 221 -31.72 0.12 -2.31
CA SER A 221 -32.87 0.02 -1.41
C SER A 221 -32.56 -0.81 -0.17
N ASN A 222 -31.63 -1.77 -0.28
CA ASN A 222 -31.11 -2.52 0.84
C ASN A 222 -29.89 -1.79 1.44
N LYS A 223 -30.05 -1.27 2.67
CA LYS A 223 -28.99 -0.54 3.38
C LYS A 223 -27.75 -1.39 3.68
N ASN A 224 -27.88 -2.71 3.80
CA ASN A 224 -26.71 -3.58 3.98
C ASN A 224 -25.85 -3.62 2.71
N LEU A 225 -26.46 -3.56 1.53
CA LEU A 225 -25.75 -3.46 0.25
C LEU A 225 -25.02 -2.13 0.11
N VAL A 226 -25.60 -1.02 0.58
CA VAL A 226 -24.91 0.29 0.63
C VAL A 226 -23.65 0.20 1.50
N MET A 227 -23.75 -0.38 2.71
CA MET A 227 -22.59 -0.53 3.60
C MET A 227 -21.51 -1.45 3.01
N ALA A 228 -21.90 -2.58 2.40
CA ALA A 228 -20.97 -3.47 1.70
C ALA A 228 -20.29 -2.77 0.52
N THR A 229 -21.02 -1.92 -0.20
CA THR A 229 -20.49 -1.11 -1.30
C THR A 229 -19.49 -0.07 -0.81
N LEU A 230 -19.80 0.66 0.28
CA LEU A 230 -18.88 1.62 0.90
C LEU A 230 -17.57 0.95 1.29
N SER A 231 -17.64 -0.20 1.94
CA SER A 231 -16.47 -1.00 2.31
C SER A 231 -15.64 -1.39 1.07
N SER A 232 -16.29 -1.91 0.03
CA SER A 232 -15.62 -2.36 -1.19
C SER A 232 -14.98 -1.20 -1.97
N ILE A 233 -15.61 -0.03 -1.98
CA ILE A 233 -15.06 1.20 -2.56
C ILE A 233 -13.80 1.64 -1.80
N GLY A 234 -13.79 1.56 -0.47
CA GLY A 234 -12.60 1.83 0.35
C GLY A 234 -11.46 0.83 0.10
N VAL A 235 -11.79 -0.46 -0.03
CA VAL A 235 -10.83 -1.52 -0.40
C VAL A 235 -10.20 -1.25 -1.76
N LEU A 236 -11.01 -0.91 -2.78
CA LEU A 236 -10.49 -0.56 -4.11
C LEU A 236 -9.61 0.70 -4.08
N ALA A 237 -10.01 1.74 -3.34
CA ALA A 237 -9.22 2.96 -3.22
C ALA A 237 -7.84 2.67 -2.61
N SER A 238 -7.81 1.95 -1.49
CA SER A 238 -6.57 1.51 -0.84
C SER A 238 -5.72 0.67 -1.79
N ALA A 239 -6.35 -0.28 -2.49
CA ALA A 239 -5.66 -1.19 -3.37
C ALA A 239 -5.12 -0.54 -4.66
N MET A 240 -5.66 0.60 -5.06
CA MET A 240 -5.22 1.38 -6.23
C MET A 240 -4.24 2.51 -5.90
N GLY A 241 -4.27 3.03 -4.66
CA GLY A 241 -3.50 4.20 -4.26
C GLY A 241 -3.88 5.44 -5.09
N PRO A 242 -2.92 6.34 -5.40
CA PRO A 242 -3.20 7.62 -6.07
C PRO A 242 -3.93 7.52 -7.41
N SER A 243 -3.82 6.37 -8.09
CA SER A 243 -4.50 6.15 -9.38
C SER A 243 -6.03 6.14 -9.28
N VAL A 244 -6.60 5.95 -8.08
CA VAL A 244 -8.05 5.94 -7.85
C VAL A 244 -8.71 7.25 -8.26
N GLU A 245 -8.04 8.39 -8.09
CA GLU A 245 -8.59 9.72 -8.42
C GLU A 245 -9.06 9.80 -9.88
N LYS A 246 -8.27 9.25 -10.80
CA LYS A 246 -8.56 9.26 -12.24
C LYS A 246 -9.62 8.23 -12.63
N SER A 247 -9.68 7.10 -11.92
CA SER A 247 -10.56 5.97 -12.26
C SER A 247 -11.97 6.04 -11.66
N SER A 248 -12.24 6.94 -10.72
CA SER A 248 -13.45 6.91 -9.88
C SER A 248 -14.24 8.22 -9.89
N LYS A 249 -14.19 8.95 -11.01
CA LYS A 249 -14.78 10.30 -11.13
C LYS A 249 -16.24 10.34 -10.63
N GLY A 250 -16.49 11.22 -9.66
CA GLY A 250 -17.82 11.46 -9.08
C GLY A 250 -18.24 10.47 -7.99
N ILE A 251 -17.47 9.42 -7.69
CA ILE A 251 -17.83 8.46 -6.65
C ILE A 251 -17.74 9.07 -5.25
N LEU A 252 -16.73 9.91 -5.00
CA LEU A 252 -16.54 10.59 -3.71
C LEU A 252 -17.76 11.43 -3.31
N ALA A 253 -18.37 12.13 -4.28
CA ALA A 253 -19.57 12.91 -4.03
C ALA A 253 -20.76 12.04 -3.60
N ASP A 254 -20.88 10.83 -4.14
CA ASP A 254 -21.97 9.91 -3.78
C ASP A 254 -21.68 9.15 -2.48
N VAL A 255 -20.42 8.83 -2.20
CA VAL A 255 -20.00 8.31 -0.88
C VAL A 255 -20.33 9.32 0.20
N LEU A 256 -19.99 10.61 0.00
CA LEU A 256 -20.27 11.67 0.97
C LEU A 256 -21.76 11.84 1.26
N LYS A 257 -22.67 11.60 0.30
CA LYS A 257 -24.12 11.65 0.56
C LYS A 257 -24.56 10.61 1.60
N CYS A 258 -23.86 9.49 1.73
CA CYS A 258 -24.18 8.46 2.73
C CYS A 258 -23.95 8.93 4.17
N ILE A 259 -23.20 10.03 4.39
CA ILE A 259 -23.03 10.63 5.72
C ILE A 259 -24.35 11.20 6.27
N GLY A 260 -25.31 11.53 5.40
CA GLY A 260 -26.63 12.02 5.78
C GLY A 260 -27.59 10.93 6.26
N ASP A 261 -27.17 9.67 6.34
CA ASP A 261 -28.06 8.59 6.80
C ASP A 261 -28.31 8.67 8.32
N ASN A 262 -29.56 8.45 8.72
CA ASN A 262 -29.96 8.50 10.13
C ASN A 262 -29.29 7.40 10.97
N LYS A 263 -28.90 6.27 10.36
CA LYS A 263 -28.22 5.18 11.08
C LYS A 263 -26.76 5.53 11.32
N LYS A 264 -26.37 5.62 12.59
CA LYS A 264 -24.97 5.83 13.01
C LYS A 264 -24.00 4.88 12.31
N HIS A 265 -24.34 3.60 12.22
CA HIS A 265 -23.48 2.60 11.57
C HIS A 265 -23.22 2.90 10.08
N MET A 266 -24.21 3.41 9.35
CA MET A 266 -24.01 3.82 7.94
C MET A 266 -23.02 4.99 7.84
N ARG A 267 -23.11 5.95 8.75
CA ARG A 267 -22.19 7.09 8.80
C ARG A 267 -20.77 6.66 9.15
N GLU A 268 -20.61 5.74 10.09
CA GLU A 268 -19.30 5.13 10.42
C GLU A 268 -18.70 4.39 9.21
N CYS A 269 -19.49 3.60 8.47
CA CYS A 269 -19.03 2.96 7.23
C CYS A 269 -18.61 3.98 6.18
N THR A 270 -19.33 5.10 6.08
CA THR A 270 -19.00 6.20 5.17
C THR A 270 -17.66 6.83 5.53
N LEU A 271 -17.45 7.19 6.81
CA LEU A 271 -16.18 7.76 7.28
C LEU A 271 -15.01 6.78 7.08
N THR A 272 -15.22 5.48 7.32
CA THR A 272 -14.19 4.45 7.08
C THR A 272 -13.79 4.37 5.59
N ALA A 273 -14.75 4.53 4.68
CA ALA A 273 -14.44 4.60 3.25
C ALA A 273 -13.66 5.89 2.90
N LEU A 274 -13.99 7.02 3.54
CA LEU A 274 -13.25 8.28 3.38
C LEU A 274 -11.82 8.18 3.93
N ASP A 275 -11.59 7.48 5.06
CA ASP A 275 -10.25 7.20 5.60
C ASP A 275 -9.38 6.47 4.59
N SER A 276 -9.94 5.42 3.97
CA SER A 276 -9.28 4.66 2.92
C SER A 276 -8.91 5.54 1.72
N TRP A 277 -9.77 6.52 1.41
CA TRP A 277 -9.54 7.46 0.32
C TRP A 277 -8.46 8.48 0.64
N VAL A 278 -8.46 9.05 1.86
CA VAL A 278 -7.40 9.94 2.32
C VAL A 278 -6.05 9.23 2.30
N ALA A 279 -6.01 7.97 2.71
CA ALA A 279 -4.78 7.17 2.63
C ALA A 279 -4.30 6.97 1.17
N ALA A 280 -5.22 6.88 0.21
CA ALA A 280 -4.89 6.67 -1.20
C ALA A 280 -4.48 7.94 -1.95
N THR A 281 -5.14 9.08 -1.71
CA THR A 281 -4.98 10.31 -2.53
C THR A 281 -4.64 11.56 -1.73
N GLN A 282 -4.55 11.49 -0.40
CA GLN A 282 -4.45 12.64 0.51
C GLN A 282 -5.74 13.48 0.60
N LEU A 283 -5.86 14.29 1.66
CA LEU A 283 -7.07 15.03 1.99
C LEU A 283 -7.35 16.20 1.03
N ASP A 284 -6.32 16.87 0.52
CA ASP A 284 -6.42 18.02 -0.40
C ASP A 284 -7.26 17.68 -1.64
N LYS A 285 -7.10 16.47 -2.19
CA LYS A 285 -7.88 15.98 -3.34
C LYS A 285 -9.36 15.77 -3.03
N MET A 286 -9.72 15.65 -1.75
CA MET A 286 -11.09 15.45 -1.30
C MET A 286 -11.79 16.76 -0.90
N VAL A 287 -11.02 17.82 -0.62
CA VAL A 287 -11.53 19.12 -0.14
C VAL A 287 -12.69 19.67 -0.98
N PRO A 288 -12.66 19.68 -2.32
CA PRO A 288 -13.76 20.22 -3.12
C PRO A 288 -15.08 19.48 -2.90
N TYR A 289 -15.03 18.16 -2.70
CA TYR A 289 -16.23 17.33 -2.48
C TYR A 289 -16.76 17.50 -1.06
N ILE A 290 -15.87 17.56 -0.07
CA ILE A 290 -16.22 17.73 1.32
C ILE A 290 -16.84 19.11 1.56
N ALA A 291 -16.28 20.16 0.95
CA ALA A 291 -16.83 21.51 1.01
C ALA A 291 -18.30 21.56 0.54
N VAL A 292 -18.62 20.83 -0.53
CA VAL A 292 -20.00 20.70 -1.03
C VAL A 292 -20.88 19.93 -0.03
N ALA A 293 -20.38 18.82 0.52
CA ALA A 293 -21.14 17.98 1.46
C ALA A 293 -21.46 18.70 2.80
N LEU A 294 -20.55 19.56 3.29
CA LEU A 294 -20.77 20.39 4.47
C LEU A 294 -21.87 21.43 4.25
N GLY A 295 -21.97 21.97 3.03
CA GLY A 295 -23.01 22.91 2.65
C GLY A 295 -24.37 22.27 2.34
N ASP A 296 -24.42 20.93 2.18
CA ASP A 296 -25.66 20.23 1.84
C ASP A 296 -26.55 20.02 3.08
N GLN A 297 -27.77 20.54 3.00
CA GLN A 297 -28.78 20.39 4.04
C GLN A 297 -29.20 18.92 4.25
N LYS A 298 -29.06 18.09 3.22
CA LYS A 298 -29.39 16.66 3.27
C LYS A 298 -28.44 15.83 4.14
N SER A 299 -27.28 16.37 4.51
CA SER A 299 -26.33 15.70 5.40
C SER A 299 -26.86 15.58 6.85
N GLY A 300 -27.90 16.33 7.22
CA GLY A 300 -28.47 16.33 8.57
C GLY A 300 -27.50 16.84 9.65
N SER A 301 -28.00 17.12 10.85
CA SER A 301 -27.16 17.64 11.95
C SER A 301 -26.09 16.62 12.39
N GLU A 302 -26.49 15.36 12.56
CA GLU A 302 -25.60 14.29 13.00
C GLU A 302 -24.52 13.95 11.95
N GLY A 303 -24.88 13.90 10.67
CA GLY A 303 -23.92 13.63 9.60
C GLY A 303 -22.91 14.76 9.43
N ARG A 304 -23.35 16.01 9.56
CA ARG A 304 -22.43 17.17 9.57
C ARG A 304 -21.48 17.11 10.75
N LYS A 305 -21.99 16.83 11.96
CA LYS A 305 -21.17 16.66 13.17
C LYS A 305 -20.11 15.55 12.98
N ASP A 306 -20.52 14.38 12.51
CA ASP A 306 -19.61 13.25 12.31
C ASP A 306 -18.53 13.57 11.25
N LEU A 307 -18.91 14.28 10.16
CA LEU A 307 -17.97 14.74 9.14
C LEU A 307 -16.98 15.79 9.68
N PHE A 308 -17.43 16.67 10.57
CA PHE A 308 -16.57 17.64 11.25
C PHE A 308 -15.57 16.98 12.19
N ASP A 309 -16.04 16.09 13.04
CA ASP A 309 -15.21 15.35 13.97
C ASP A 309 -14.16 14.54 13.20
N TRP A 310 -14.54 13.95 12.07
CA TRP A 310 -13.62 13.30 11.16
C TRP A 310 -12.60 14.29 10.58
N LEU A 311 -13.04 15.37 9.93
CA LEU A 311 -12.15 16.38 9.33
C LEU A 311 -11.08 16.90 10.32
N SER A 312 -11.47 17.17 11.56
CA SER A 312 -10.55 17.66 12.59
C SER A 312 -9.32 16.75 12.81
N LYS A 313 -9.48 15.44 12.60
CA LYS A 313 -8.43 14.42 12.75
C LYS A 313 -7.48 14.35 11.55
N HIS A 314 -7.87 14.89 10.39
CA HIS A 314 -7.10 14.82 9.16
C HIS A 314 -6.50 16.16 8.71
N VAL A 315 -7.14 17.29 9.03
CA VAL A 315 -6.66 18.63 8.62
C VAL A 315 -5.25 18.91 9.17
N SER A 316 -4.92 18.46 10.38
CA SER A 316 -3.58 18.59 10.96
C SER A 316 -2.48 17.82 10.22
N LYS A 317 -2.86 16.89 9.33
CA LYS A 317 -1.96 16.05 8.53
C LYS A 317 -1.79 16.57 7.10
N MET A 318 -2.43 17.69 6.73
CA MET A 318 -2.25 18.31 5.42
C MET A 318 -0.84 18.90 5.31
N SER A 319 -0.22 18.73 4.14
CA SER A 319 1.13 19.26 3.87
C SER A 319 1.14 20.78 3.70
N ASP A 320 0.07 21.35 3.13
CA ASP A 320 -0.11 22.79 2.96
C ASP A 320 -1.41 23.24 3.67
N PRO A 321 -1.32 24.06 4.73
CA PRO A 321 -2.50 24.62 5.39
C PRO A 321 -3.42 25.44 4.47
N ALA A 322 -2.91 26.02 3.38
CA ALA A 322 -3.71 26.81 2.45
C ALA A 322 -4.77 25.97 1.73
N GLU A 323 -4.52 24.67 1.53
CA GLU A 323 -5.47 23.72 0.93
C GLU A 323 -6.73 23.50 1.81
N ALA A 324 -6.67 23.84 3.09
CA ALA A 324 -7.83 23.77 3.99
C ALA A 324 -8.76 25.00 3.88
N LEU A 325 -8.32 26.11 3.27
CA LEU A 325 -9.11 27.35 3.16
C LEU A 325 -10.52 27.15 2.58
N PRO A 326 -10.73 26.32 1.54
CA PRO A 326 -12.06 26.09 0.98
C PRO A 326 -13.05 25.44 1.97
N LEU A 327 -12.57 24.81 3.04
CA LEU A 327 -13.42 24.18 4.06
C LEU A 327 -13.99 25.21 5.05
N LEU A 328 -13.35 26.35 5.26
CA LEU A 328 -13.70 27.29 6.35
C LEU A 328 -15.11 27.87 6.22
N LYS A 329 -15.47 28.37 5.03
CA LYS A 329 -16.77 29.00 4.78
C LYS A 329 -17.93 27.99 4.85
N PRO A 330 -17.85 26.81 4.18
CA PRO A 330 -18.85 25.76 4.33
C PRO A 330 -18.99 25.32 5.79
N SER A 331 -17.86 25.18 6.49
CA SER A 331 -17.85 24.81 7.90
C SER A 331 -18.64 25.80 8.75
N ALA A 332 -18.33 27.09 8.66
CA ALA A 332 -19.05 28.13 9.40
C ALA A 332 -20.56 28.14 9.08
N SER A 333 -20.91 27.99 7.80
CA SER A 333 -22.31 28.01 7.35
C SER A 333 -23.10 26.81 7.92
N SER A 334 -22.45 25.66 8.03
CA SER A 334 -23.07 24.42 8.49
C SER A 334 -23.32 24.35 10.00
N LEU A 335 -22.70 25.25 10.78
CA LEU A 335 -22.94 25.43 12.21
C LEU A 335 -24.16 26.33 12.51
N MET A 336 -24.64 27.08 11.51
CA MET A 336 -25.79 27.99 11.66
C MET A 336 -27.14 27.30 11.41
N VAL A 337 -27.14 25.99 11.12
CA VAL A 337 -28.32 25.20 10.73
C VAL A 337 -28.41 23.90 11.51
#